data_AF-A0A3R6DFN9-F1
#
_entry.id   AF-A0A3R6DFN9-F1
#
_cell.length_a   1.000
_cell.length_b   1.000
_cell.length_c   1.000
_cell.angle_alpha   90.00
_cell.angle_beta   90.00
_cell.angle_gamma   90.00
#
_symmetry.space_group_name_H-M   'P 1'
#
loop_
_entity.id
_entity.type
_entity.pdbx_description
1 polymer ?
#
loop_
_entity_poly.entity_id
_entity_poly.type
_entity_poly.pdbx_seq_one_letter_code
_entity_poly.pdbx_strand_id
1 'polypeptide(L)' 'MDVNSLSQKFYVRKLDKNDLDIIFDLCCGNPVFYQYHPPFVTKESILKDMKALPSGKSYDDKFYVGFFEKESLVAI' A
#
# COMPACT_ATOMS: atom_id res chain seq x y z
N MET A 1 14.27 7.13 5.60
CA MET A 1 14.15 7.51 4.17
C MET A 1 13.06 8.54 4.03
N ASP A 2 13.31 9.63 3.30
CA ASP A 2 12.25 10.53 2.84
C ASP A 2 11.53 9.89 1.66
N VAL A 3 10.26 9.54 1.83
CA VAL A 3 9.48 8.88 0.78
C VAL A 3 8.92 9.88 -0.23
N ASN A 4 8.82 11.17 0.13
CA ASN A 4 8.30 12.20 -0.76
C ASN A 4 9.20 12.37 -2.00
N SER A 5 10.50 12.08 -1.87
CA SER A 5 11.47 12.17 -2.97
C SER A 5 11.40 11.00 -3.97
N LEU A 6 10.55 9.99 -3.74
CA LEU A 6 10.41 8.82 -4.63
C LEU A 6 9.76 9.17 -5.98
N SER A 7 9.09 10.31 -6.09
CA SER A 7 8.50 10.78 -7.35
C SER A 7 8.57 12.30 -7.48
N GLN A 8 8.71 12.76 -8.71
CA GLN A 8 8.54 14.17 -9.08
C GLN A 8 7.14 14.45 -9.66
N LYS A 9 6.35 13.40 -9.93
CA LYS A 9 5.03 13.50 -10.55
C LYS A 9 3.89 13.28 -9.55
N PHE A 10 4.06 12.32 -8.65
CA PHE A 10 3.05 11.95 -7.67
C PHE A 10 3.42 12.51 -6.31
N TYR A 11 2.40 12.86 -5.52
CA TYR A 11 2.59 13.09 -4.10
C TYR A 11 2.77 11.74 -3.41
N VAL A 12 3.88 11.55 -2.70
CA VAL A 12 4.23 10.25 -2.11
C VAL A 12 4.32 10.37 -0.60
N ARG A 13 3.53 9.56 0.12
CA ARG A 13 3.59 9.53 1.59
C ARG A 13 3.53 8.12 2.14
N LYS A 14 3.95 7.95 3.38
CA LYS A 14 3.72 6.71 4.12
C LYS A 14 2.22 6.57 4.38
N LEU A 15 1.74 5.35 4.28
CA LEU A 15 0.39 4.96 4.61
C LEU A 15 0.36 4.31 5.99
N ASP A 16 -0.75 4.49 6.69
CA ASP A 16 -1.00 3.85 7.97
C ASP A 16 -2.41 3.22 8.03
N LYS A 17 -2.78 2.72 9.21
CA LYS A 17 -4.08 2.05 9.42
C LYS A 17 -5.30 2.93 9.12
N ASN A 18 -5.17 4.25 9.17
CA ASN A 18 -6.26 5.18 8.87
C ASN A 18 -6.51 5.26 7.36
N ASP A 19 -5.56 4.82 6.54
CA ASP A 19 -5.67 4.76 5.07
C ASP A 19 -6.27 3.43 4.58
N LEU A 20 -6.72 2.57 5.49
CA LEU A 20 -7.13 1.20 5.17
C LEU A 20 -8.28 1.16 4.14
N ASP A 21 -9.20 2.11 4.24
CA ASP A 21 -10.35 2.19 3.32
C ASP A 21 -9.90 2.56 1.90
N ILE A 22 -9.06 3.59 1.75
CA ILE A 22 -8.58 4.02 0.42
C ILE A 22 -7.66 2.96 -0.24
N ILE A 23 -6.93 2.20 0.57
CA ILE A 23 -6.11 1.07 0.09
C ILE A 23 -7.00 -0.07 -0.39
N PHE A 24 -8.02 -0.41 0.41
CA PHE A 24 -8.97 -1.46 0.07
C PHE A 24 -9.72 -1.13 -1.22
N ASP A 25 -10.16 0.11 -1.38
CA ASP A 25 -10.85 0.57 -2.60
C ASP A 25 -9.94 0.49 -3.83
N LEU A 26 -8.67 0.91 -3.72
CA LEU A 26 -7.69 0.77 -4.79
C LEU A 26 -7.51 -0.70 -5.20
N CYS A 27 -7.30 -1.58 -4.23
CA CYS A 27 -7.11 -3.01 -4.48
C CYS A 27 -8.37 -3.65 -5.10
N CYS A 28 -9.56 -3.31 -4.62
CA CYS A 28 -10.82 -3.78 -5.20
C CYS A 28 -10.98 -3.36 -6.67
N GLY A 29 -10.41 -2.23 -7.08
CA GLY A 29 -10.34 -1.78 -8.46
C GLY A 29 -9.47 -2.65 -9.38
N ASN A 30 -8.77 -3.66 -8.85
CA ASN A 30 -7.87 -4.54 -9.61
C ASN A 30 -8.28 -6.03 -9.55
N PRO A 31 -9.49 -6.40 -10.01
CA PRO A 31 -10.00 -7.78 -9.89
C PRO A 31 -9.17 -8.81 -10.67
N VAL A 32 -8.56 -8.41 -11.80
CA VAL A 32 -7.72 -9.30 -12.61
C VAL A 32 -6.47 -9.74 -11.84
N PHE A 33 -5.86 -8.85 -11.05
CA PHE A 33 -4.72 -9.23 -10.20
C PHE A 33 -5.09 -10.38 -9.25
N TYR A 34 -6.23 -10.26 -8.55
CA TYR A 34 -6.70 -11.27 -7.58
C TYR A 34 -7.25 -12.54 -8.22
N GLN A 35 -7.66 -12.49 -9.49
CA GLN A 35 -7.96 -13.71 -10.26
C GLN A 35 -6.74 -14.64 -10.36
N TYR A 36 -5.55 -14.06 -10.55
CA TYR A 36 -4.29 -14.81 -10.68
C TYR A 36 -3.50 -14.92 -9.36
N HIS A 37 -3.83 -14.12 -8.35
CA HIS A 37 -3.20 -14.11 -7.03
C HIS A 37 -4.26 -14.23 -5.91
N PRO A 38 -4.98 -15.36 -5.81
CA PRO A 38 -5.94 -15.55 -4.73
C PRO A 38 -5.24 -15.61 -3.36
N PRO A 39 -5.92 -15.24 -2.26
CA PRO A 39 -7.34 -14.86 -2.16
C PRO A 39 -7.60 -13.39 -2.57
N PHE A 40 -8.88 -13.03 -2.76
CA PHE A 40 -9.28 -11.63 -2.95
C PHE A 40 -8.91 -10.80 -1.71
N VAL A 41 -8.64 -9.51 -1.92
CA VAL A 41 -8.22 -8.60 -0.86
C VAL A 41 -9.28 -8.46 0.23
N THR A 42 -8.83 -8.38 1.49
CA THR A 42 -9.65 -7.96 2.63
C THR A 42 -8.91 -6.89 3.43
N LYS A 43 -9.63 -6.14 4.28
CA LYS A 43 -9.00 -5.17 5.18
C LYS A 43 -8.01 -5.85 6.15
N GLU A 44 -8.34 -7.06 6.60
CA GLU A 44 -7.47 -7.88 7.45
C GLU A 44 -6.21 -8.32 6.72
N SER A 45 -6.31 -8.69 5.43
CA SER A 45 -5.14 -9.07 4.64
C SER A 45 -4.20 -7.87 4.42
N ILE A 46 -4.74 -6.67 4.17
CA ILE A 46 -3.95 -5.43 4.06
C ILE A 46 -3.21 -5.15 5.37
N LEU A 47 -3.89 -5.23 6.52
CA LEU A 47 -3.25 -5.02 7.82
C LEU A 47 -2.15 -6.04 8.11
N LYS A 48 -2.31 -7.27 7.64
CA LYS A 48 -1.28 -8.31 7.73
C LYS A 48 -0.08 -7.97 6.84
N ASP A 49 -0.32 -7.56 5.60
CA ASP A 49 0.73 -7.15 4.66
C ASP A 49 1.52 -5.92 5.13
N MET A 50 0.84 -4.94 5.72
CA MET A 50 1.46 -3.78 6.38
C MET A 50 2.42 -4.17 7.51
N LYS A 51 2.26 -5.35 8.11
CA LYS A 51 3.10 -5.86 9.20
C LYS A 51 4.09 -6.94 8.76
N ALA A 52 3.95 -7.48 7.55
CA ALA A 52 4.79 -8.56 7.07
C ALA A 52 6.25 -8.10 6.89
N LEU A 53 7.19 -8.78 7.52
CA LEU A 53 8.62 -8.51 7.43
C LEU A 53 9.35 -9.72 6.84
N PRO A 54 10.30 -9.52 5.92
CA PRO A 54 11.22 -10.59 5.55
C PRO A 54 12.18 -10.90 6.70
N SER A 55 12.75 -12.10 6.70
CA SER A 55 13.69 -12.54 7.73
C SER A 55 14.86 -11.56 7.88
N GLY A 56 15.18 -11.20 9.12
CA GLY A 56 16.28 -10.28 9.44
C GLY A 56 15.99 -8.80 9.21
N LYS A 57 14.74 -8.41 8.93
CA LYS A 57 14.32 -7.00 8.86
C LYS A 57 13.47 -6.59 10.05
N SER A 58 13.55 -5.30 10.38
CA SER A 58 12.76 -4.66 11.43
C SER A 58 11.68 -3.75 10.83
N TYR A 59 10.79 -3.23 11.68
CA TYR A 59 9.78 -2.27 11.23
C TYR A 59 10.38 -0.94 10.77
N ASP A 60 11.58 -0.59 11.21
CA ASP A 60 12.29 0.61 10.73
C ASP A 60 12.73 0.47 9.26
N ASP A 61 12.85 -0.76 8.77
CA ASP A 61 13.20 -1.10 7.39
C ASP A 61 12.00 -1.20 6.45
N LYS A 62 10.76 -1.17 6.98
CA LYS A 62 9.54 -1.37 6.20
C LYS A 62 8.79 -0.06 6.01
N PHE A 63 8.46 0.24 4.77
CA PHE A 63 7.57 1.33 4.42
C PHE A 63 6.41 0.80 3.58
N TYR A 64 5.19 1.15 3.98
CA TYR A 64 4.01 1.03 3.14
C TYR A 64 3.76 2.43 2.57
N VAL A 65 3.89 2.60 1.26
CA VAL A 65 4.00 3.92 0.63
C VAL A 65 2.87 4.08 -0.37
N GLY A 66 2.19 5.21 -0.37
CA GLY A 66 1.13 5.51 -1.33
C GLY A 66 1.58 6.59 -2.30
N PHE A 67 1.26 6.39 -3.58
CA PHE A 67 1.43 7.38 -4.64
C PHE A 67 0.07 8.00 -4.95
N PHE A 68 0.00 9.31 -4.87
CA PHE A 68 -1.22 10.08 -5.04
C PHE A 68 -1.13 10.97 -6.28
N GLU A 69 -2.16 10.92 -7.12
CA GLU A 69 -2.42 11.93 -8.15
C GLU A 69 -3.53 12.85 -7.62
N LYS A 70 -3.17 14.09 -7.28
CA LYS A 70 -4.02 15.00 -6.49
C LYS A 70 -4.41 14.34 -5.16
N GLU A 71 -5.70 14.10 -4.93
CA GLU A 71 -6.23 13.50 -3.70
C GLU A 71 -6.47 11.99 -3.83
N SER A 72 -6.32 11.42 -5.03
CA SER A 72 -6.60 10.01 -5.29
C SER A 72 -5.34 9.15 -5.13
N LEU A 73 -5.44 8.11 -4.31
CA LEU A 73 -4.43 7.05 -4.24
C LEU A 73 -4.47 6.24 -5.55
N VAL A 74 -3.35 6.15 -6.26
CA VAL A 74 -3.27 5.47 -7.57
C VAL A 74 -2.33 4.26 -7.56
N ALA A 75 -1.40 4.18 -6.60
CA ALA A 75 -0.53 3.02 -6.42
C ALA A 75 -0.02 2.93 -4.98
N ILE A 76 0.40 1.71 -4.61
CA ILE A 76 1.00 1.35 -3.33
C ILE A 76 2.27 0.55 -3.60
#